data_AF-A0A2W0BID6-F1
#
_entry.id   AF-A0A2W0BID6-F1
#
_cell.length_a   1.000
_cell.length_b   1.000
_cell.length_c   1.000
_cell.angle_alpha   90.00
_cell.angle_beta   90.00
_cell.angle_gamma   90.00
#
_symmetry.space_group_name_H-M   'P 1'
#
loop_
_entity.id
_entity.type
_entity.pdbx_description
1 polymer ?
#
loop_
_entity_poly.entity_id
_entity_poly.type
_entity_poly.pdbx_seq_one_letter_code
_entity_poly.pdbx_strand_id
1 'polypeptide(L)'
;MKNQLEALVAQMHESGILYSEAVREFKKRFIMNVLDRNHGNQSKAARELGMHRNTLSRTISELNLDLGELRNSARRPPRSARPEPELLEKKAVR
;
A
#
# COMPACT_ATOMS: atom_id res chain seq x y z
N MET A 1 5.97 6.00 22.79
CA MET A 1 6.63 5.27 21.68
C MET A 1 7.86 4.50 22.12
N LYS A 2 8.89 5.15 22.70
CA LYS A 2 10.16 4.48 23.06
C LYS A 2 9.96 3.20 23.90
N ASN A 3 9.20 3.31 24.98
CA ASN A 3 8.92 2.17 25.88
C ASN A 3 8.11 1.04 25.22
N GLN A 4 7.20 1.35 24.29
CA GLN A 4 6.39 0.34 23.60
C GLN A 4 7.22 -0.41 22.55
N LEU A 5 8.13 0.28 21.87
CA LEU A 5 9.05 -0.35 20.93
C LEU A 5 10.08 -1.21 21.65
N GLU A 6 10.64 -0.73 22.76
CA GLU A 6 11.57 -1.51 23.60
C GLU A 6 10.90 -2.79 24.13
N ALA A 7 9.66 -2.71 24.61
CA ALA A 7 8.90 -3.89 25.04
C ALA A 7 8.65 -4.89 23.89
N LEU A 8 8.31 -4.40 22.69
CA LEU A 8 8.11 -5.26 21.52
C LEU A 8 9.42 -5.94 21.09
N VAL A 9 10.53 -5.22 21.11
CA VAL A 9 11.86 -5.77 20.77
C VAL A 9 12.30 -6.82 21.78
N ALA A 10 12.10 -6.56 23.08
CA ALA A 10 12.37 -7.53 24.14
C ALA A 10 11.54 -8.81 23.94
N GLN A 11 10.23 -8.68 23.71
CA GLN A 11 9.36 -9.83 23.45
C GLN A 11 9.77 -10.62 22.20
N MET A 12 10.11 -9.93 21.11
CA MET A 12 10.62 -10.55 19.88
C MET A 12 11.89 -11.36 20.17
N HIS A 13 12.84 -10.78 20.89
CA HIS A 13 14.09 -11.45 21.27
C HIS A 13 13.85 -12.65 22.19
N GLU A 14 13.00 -12.51 23.21
CA GLU A 14 12.63 -13.60 24.13
C GLU A 14 11.91 -14.74 23.42
N SER A 15 11.11 -14.45 22.39
CA SER A 15 10.47 -15.48 21.55
C SER A 15 11.44 -16.22 20.62
N GLY A 16 12.71 -15.82 20.59
CA GLY A 16 13.77 -16.52 19.85
C GLY A 16 13.75 -16.28 18.33
N ILE A 17 13.06 -15.25 17.85
CA ILE A 17 13.04 -14.94 16.42
C ILE A 17 14.41 -14.43 15.95
N LEU A 18 14.76 -14.75 14.72
CA LEU A 18 15.99 -14.22 14.13
C LEU A 18 15.84 -12.73 13.80
N TYR A 19 16.94 -12.00 13.85
CA TYR A 19 16.96 -10.58 13.46
C TYR A 19 16.38 -10.34 12.05
N SER A 20 16.70 -11.22 11.10
CA SER A 20 16.18 -11.17 9.74
C SER A 20 14.65 -11.31 9.68
N GLU A 21 14.06 -12.15 10.52
CA GLU A 21 12.62 -12.34 10.62
C GLU A 21 11.96 -11.13 11.28
N ALA A 22 12.55 -10.60 12.35
CA ALA A 22 12.07 -9.39 13.01
C ALA A 22 11.99 -8.21 12.05
N VAL A 23 13.06 -7.99 11.26
CA VAL A 23 13.12 -6.95 10.23
C VAL A 23 12.08 -7.20 9.14
N ARG A 24 11.91 -8.45 8.71
CA ARG A 24 10.92 -8.82 7.70
C ARG A 24 9.50 -8.52 8.17
N GLU A 25 9.15 -8.89 9.39
CA GLU A 25 7.83 -8.65 9.99
C GLU A 25 7.55 -7.16 10.20
N PHE A 26 8.56 -6.41 10.67
CA PHE A 26 8.44 -4.95 10.75
C PHE A 26 8.18 -4.34 9.37
N LYS A 27 8.99 -4.70 8.36
CA LYS A 27 8.86 -4.20 6.99
C LYS A 27 7.48 -4.51 6.42
N LYS A 28 6.99 -5.73 6.65
CA LYS A 28 5.65 -6.20 6.24
C LYS A 28 4.54 -5.33 6.83
N ARG A 29 4.51 -5.19 8.16
CA ARG A 29 3.48 -4.42 8.89
C ARG A 29 3.50 -2.94 8.53
N PHE A 30 4.69 -2.36 8.41
CA PHE A 30 4.85 -0.95 8.07
C PHE A 30 4.33 -0.62 6.68
N ILE A 31 4.73 -1.40 5.67
CA ILE A 31 4.28 -1.21 4.28
C ILE A 31 2.76 -1.42 4.16
N MET A 32 2.22 -2.43 4.85
CA MET A 32 0.78 -2.70 4.82
C MET A 32 -0.03 -1.54 5.39
N ASN A 33 0.41 -0.94 6.51
CA ASN A 33 -0.24 0.25 7.08
C ASN A 33 -0.23 1.45 6.12
N VAL A 34 0.88 1.69 5.40
CA VAL A 34 0.94 2.78 4.41
C VAL A 34 0.05 2.48 3.19
N LEU A 35 0.01 1.22 2.74
CA LEU A 35 -0.88 0.81 1.65
C LEU A 35 -2.36 0.97 2.02
N ASP A 36 -2.72 0.65 3.27
CA ASP A 36 -4.09 0.80 3.78
C ASP A 36 -4.54 2.26 3.84
N ARG A 37 -3.71 3.14 4.39
CA ARG A 37 -3.94 4.60 4.38
C ARG A 37 -4.11 5.17 2.97
N ASN A 38 -3.49 4.54 1.97
CA ASN A 38 -3.57 4.94 0.58
C ASN A 38 -4.60 4.14 -0.23
N HIS A 39 -5.46 3.34 0.41
CA HIS A 39 -6.48 2.48 -0.21
C HIS A 39 -5.91 1.63 -1.37
N GLY A 40 -4.76 1.01 -1.14
CA GLY A 40 -4.08 0.18 -2.13
C GLY A 40 -3.41 0.95 -3.28
N ASN A 41 -3.37 2.29 -3.26
CA ASN A 41 -2.67 3.07 -4.28
C ASN A 41 -1.15 3.02 -4.08
N GLN A 42 -0.52 2.04 -4.73
CA GLN A 42 0.92 1.81 -4.64
C GLN A 42 1.77 3.01 -5.07
N SER A 43 1.30 3.84 -6.02
CA SER A 43 2.07 5.00 -6.47
C SER A 43 2.11 6.11 -5.42
N LYS A 44 1.00 6.31 -4.68
CA LYS A 44 0.98 7.25 -3.56
C LYS A 44 1.74 6.70 -2.35
N ALA A 45 1.50 5.43 -2.01
CA ALA A 45 2.21 4.76 -0.93
C ALA A 45 3.74 4.76 -1.14
N ALA A 46 4.22 4.53 -2.37
CA ALA A 46 5.65 4.57 -2.67
C ALA A 46 6.26 5.96 -2.43
N ARG A 47 5.53 7.04 -2.77
CA ARG A 47 5.97 8.42 -2.49
C ARG A 47 6.03 8.71 -0.99
N GLU A 48 5.03 8.26 -0.23
CA GLU A 48 5.02 8.39 1.24
C GLU A 48 6.15 7.60 1.90
N LEU A 49 6.44 6.40 1.39
CA LEU A 49 7.56 5.57 1.82
C LEU A 49 8.93 6.08 1.33
N GLY A 50 8.98 7.13 0.51
CA GLY A 50 10.23 7.67 -0.03
C GLY A 50 10.97 6.72 -0.98
N MET A 51 10.26 5.83 -1.67
CA MET A 51 10.85 4.83 -2.57
C MET A 51 10.19 4.82 -3.96
N HIS A 52 10.89 4.22 -4.93
CA HIS A 52 10.32 4.05 -6.27
C HIS A 52 9.19 3.00 -6.25
N ARG A 53 8.13 3.24 -7.03
CA ARG A 53 6.96 2.33 -7.10
C ARG A 53 7.32 0.90 -7.49
N ASN A 54 8.32 0.71 -8.34
CA ASN A 54 8.78 -0.62 -8.76
C ASN A 54 9.48 -1.36 -7.61
N THR A 55 10.22 -0.63 -6.77
CA THR A 55 10.84 -1.18 -5.55
C THR A 55 9.76 -1.63 -4.58
N LEU A 56 8.75 -0.79 -4.37
CA LEU A 56 7.59 -1.15 -3.55
C LEU A 56 6.87 -2.39 -4.11
N SER A 57 6.61 -2.44 -5.41
CA SER A 57 5.97 -3.59 -6.06
C SER A 57 6.77 -4.89 -5.90
N ARG A 58 8.10 -4.85 -6.05
CA ARG A 58 8.96 -6.02 -5.81
C ARG A 58 8.94 -6.45 -4.36
N THR A 59 9.04 -5.49 -3.44
CA THR A 59 8.97 -5.75 -1.99
C THR A 59 7.62 -6.36 -1.59
N ILE A 60 6.50 -5.91 -2.17
CA ILE A 60 5.18 -6.51 -1.94
C ILE A 60 5.17 -7.99 -2.34
N SER A 61 5.72 -8.31 -3.52
CA SER A 61 5.83 -9.68 -4.00
C SER A 61 6.75 -10.53 -3.14
N GLU A 62 7.93 -10.02 -2.75
CA GLU A 62 8.90 -10.71 -1.87
C GLU A 62 8.31 -11.01 -0.48
N LEU A 63 7.46 -10.11 0.02
CA LEU A 63 6.80 -10.26 1.31
C LEU A 63 5.49 -11.06 1.25
N ASN A 64 5.07 -11.52 0.06
CA ASN A 64 3.79 -12.21 -0.18
C ASN A 64 2.61 -11.49 0.47
N LEU A 65 2.54 -10.17 0.30
CA LEU A 65 1.45 -9.35 0.82
C LEU A 65 0.20 -9.54 -0.05
N ASP A 66 -0.89 -10.02 0.55
CA ASP A 66 -2.19 -10.05 -0.12
C ASP A 66 -2.81 -8.65 -0.11
N LEU A 67 -2.96 -8.07 -1.31
CA LEU A 67 -3.58 -6.76 -1.52
C LEU A 67 -5.00 -6.88 -2.09
N GLY A 68 -5.57 -8.09 -2.11
CA GLY A 68 -6.90 -8.36 -2.66
C GLY A 68 -7.97 -7.48 -2.04
N GLU A 69 -8.01 -7.40 -0.70
CA GLU A 69 -8.97 -6.60 0.04
C GLU A 69 -8.80 -5.10 -0.21
N LEU A 70 -7.54 -4.64 -0.24
CA LEU A 70 -7.18 -3.22 -0.46
C LEU A 70 -7.52 -2.72 -1.86
N ARG A 71 -7.40 -3.58 -2.89
CA ARG A 71 -7.64 -3.20 -4.30
C ARG A 71 -9.11 -3.20 -4.67
N ASN A 72 -9.97 -3.92 -3.95
CA ASN A 72 -11.39 -4.04 -4.29
C ASN A 72 -12.16 -2.72 -4.10
N SER A 73 -11.70 -1.84 -3.20
CA SER A 73 -12.31 -0.51 -2.97
C SER A 73 -12.09 0.48 -4.12
N ALA A 74 -11.07 0.26 -4.97
CA ALA A 74 -10.61 1.24 -5.95
C ALA A 74 -10.70 0.77 -7.42
N ARG A 75 -11.36 -0.37 -7.71
CA ARG A 75 -11.51 -0.83 -9.09
C ARG A 75 -12.39 0.15 -9.87
N ARG A 76 -11.74 0.96 -10.72
CA ARG A 76 -12.45 1.73 -11.74
C ARG A 76 -13.17 0.75 -12.67
N PRO A 77 -14.44 1.03 -13.04
CA PRO A 77 -15.15 0.19 -13.99
C PRO A 77 -14.35 0.09 -15.30
N PRO A 78 -14.44 -1.04 -16.02
CA PRO A 78 -13.88 -1.17 -17.36
C PRO A 78 -14.28 0.00 -18.24
N ARG A 79 -13.43 0.37 -19.20
CA ARG A 79 -13.66 1.54 -20.05
C ARG A 79 -15.02 1.49 -20.77
N SER A 80 -15.52 0.30 -21.07
CA SER A 80 -16.84 0.04 -21.66
C SER A 80 -18.03 0.31 -20.72
N ALA A 81 -17.83 0.27 -19.41
CA ALA A 81 -18.84 0.53 -18.39
C ALA A 81 -18.72 1.94 -17.79
N ARG A 82 -17.83 2.78 -18.33
CA ARG A 82 -17.75 4.19 -17.95
C ARG A 82 -18.87 4.94 -18.70
N PRO A 83 -19.69 5.77 -18.02
CA PRO A 83 -20.62 6.63 -18.73
C PRO A 83 -19.85 7.46 -19.76
N GLU A 84 -20.31 7.48 -21.02
CA GLU A 84 -19.71 8.33 -22.03
C GLU A 84 -19.73 9.77 -21.50
N PRO A 85 -18.62 10.52 -21.62
CA PRO A 85 -18.64 11.92 -21.24
C PRO A 85 -19.73 12.60 -22.07
N GLU A 86 -20.81 13.03 -21.44
CA GLU A 86 -21.85 13.84 -22.06
C GLU A 86 -21.12 14.92 -22.86
N LEU A 87 -21.28 14.84 -24.18
CA LEU A 87 -20.68 15.77 -25.12
C LEU A 87 -21.13 17.14 -24.67
N LEU A 88 -20.21 17.90 -24.06
CA LEU A 88 -20.39 19.29 -23.71
C LEU A 88 -21.03 19.96 -24.92
N GLU A 89 -22.31 20.30 -24.80
CA GLU A 89 -23.01 21.14 -25.76
C GLU A 89 -22.29 22.49 -25.78
N LYS A 90 -21.24 22.59 -26.60
CA LYS A 90 -20.76 23.87 -27.10
C LYS A 90 -21.62 24.27 -28.29
N LYS A 91 -22.93 24.39 -28.04
CA LYS A 91 -23.77 25.36 -28.74
C LYS A 91 -23.57 26.69 -28.03
N ALA A 92 -22.53 27.40 -28.43
CA ALA A 92 -22.40 28.83 -28.18
C ALA A 92 -21.90 29.47 -29.47
N VAL A 93 -22.89 29.82 -30.31
CA VAL A 93 -23.00 31.09 -31.02
C VAL A 93 -21.66 31.76 -31.41
N ARG A 94 -21.29 31.66 -32.69
CA ARG A 94 -21.12 32.85 -33.54
C ARG A 94 -21.16 32.47 -35.02
#